data_AF-A0A1M7PMJ4-F1
#
_entry.id   AF-A0A1M7PMJ4-F1
#
_cell.length_a   1.000
_cell.length_b   1.000
_cell.length_c   1.000
_cell.angle_alpha   90.00
_cell.angle_beta   90.00
_cell.angle_gamma   90.00
#
_symmetry.space_group_name_H-M   'P 1'
#
loop_
_entity.id
_entity.type
_entity.pdbx_description
1 polymer ?
#
loop_
_entity_poly.entity_id
_entity_poly.type
_entity_poly.pdbx_seq_one_letter_code
_entity_poly.pdbx_strand_id
1 'polypeptide(L)' 'MTKVKMLVQSTYNKELLRVGKIYEVNEETAKRWQVSRIAEIVSQNKEDN' A
#
# COMPACT_ATOMS: atom_id res chain seq x y z
N MET A 1 -5.75 10.67 2.09
CA MET A 1 -5.16 9.74 1.10
C MET A 1 -3.78 9.32 1.57
N THR A 2 -3.41 8.06 1.40
CA THR A 2 -2.23 7.44 2.01
C THR A 2 -1.42 6.72 0.95
N LYS A 3 -0.10 6.95 0.94
CA LYS A 3 0.83 6.22 0.08
C LYS A 3 1.15 4.86 0.67
N VAL A 4 0.99 3.83 -0.14
CA VAL A 4 1.30 2.44 0.20
C VAL A 4 2.23 1.83 -0.82
N LYS A 5 3.23 1.08 -0.37
CA LYS A 5 4.11 0.27 -1.20
C LYS A 5 3.53 -1.13 -1.31
N MET A 6 3.20 -1.56 -2.52
CA MET A 6 2.64 -2.90 -2.74
C MET A 6 3.69 -3.97 -2.43
N LEU A 7 3.33 -4.96 -1.62
CA LEU A 7 4.17 -6.12 -1.31
C LEU A 7 3.89 -7.28 -2.27
N VAL A 8 2.72 -7.27 -2.90
CA VAL A 8 2.29 -8.27 -3.88
C VAL A 8 1.78 -7.61 -5.15
N GLN A 9 1.87 -8.30 -6.28
CA GLN A 9 1.22 -7.85 -7.52
C GLN A 9 -0.27 -8.14 -7.42
N SER A 10 -1.10 -7.10 -7.59
CA SER A 10 -2.56 -7.23 -7.54
C SER A 10 -3.23 -6.23 -8.47
N THR A 11 -4.46 -6.49 -8.84
CA THR A 11 -5.25 -5.59 -9.68
C THR A 11 -6.23 -4.83 -8.79
N TYR A 12 -6.23 -3.51 -8.85
CA TYR A 12 -7.12 -2.66 -8.06
C TYR A 12 -7.70 -1.57 -8.95
N ASN A 13 -9.01 -1.36 -8.92
CA ASN A 13 -9.70 -0.36 -9.77
C ASN A 13 -9.34 -0.44 -11.27
N LYS A 14 -9.21 -1.66 -11.81
CA LYS A 14 -8.79 -1.92 -13.21
C LYS A 14 -7.34 -1.51 -13.53
N GLU A 15 -6.56 -1.11 -12.54
CA GLU A 15 -5.14 -0.84 -12.65
C GLU A 15 -4.32 -2.00 -12.11
N LEU A 16 -3.26 -2.37 -12.82
CA LEU A 16 -2.31 -3.38 -12.36
C LEU A 16 -1.31 -2.73 -11.40
N LEU A 17 -1.44 -3.04 -10.12
CA LEU A 17 -0.52 -2.59 -9.09
C LEU A 17 0.67 -3.55 -9.03
N ARG A 18 1.84 -3.05 -9.46
CA ARG A 18 3.06 -3.83 -9.46
C ARG A 18 3.66 -3.90 -8.06
N VAL A 19 4.18 -5.06 -7.69
CA VAL A 19 4.95 -5.24 -6.45
C VAL A 19 6.12 -4.26 -6.39
N GLY A 20 6.37 -3.70 -5.20
CA GLY A 20 7.44 -2.75 -4.92
C GLY A 20 7.14 -1.31 -5.37
N LYS A 21 6.07 -1.07 -6.12
CA LYS A 21 5.64 0.29 -6.50
C LYS A 21 4.78 0.93 -5.42
N ILE A 22 4.84 2.24 -5.36
CA ILE A 22 4.09 3.07 -4.41
C ILE A 22 2.86 3.60 -5.12
N TYR A 23 1.70 3.44 -4.47
CA TYR A 23 0.41 3.93 -4.95
C TYR A 23 -0.27 4.72 -3.85
N GLU A 24 -1.14 5.65 -4.25
CA GLU A 24 -1.93 6.43 -3.32
C GLU A 24 -3.35 5.85 -3.25
N VAL A 25 -3.77 5.47 -2.04
CA VAL A 25 -5.08 4.87 -1.79
C VAL A 25 -5.74 5.53 -0.58
N ASN A 26 -7.00 5.22 -0.33
CA ASN A 26 -7.68 5.71 0.88
C ASN A 26 -7.09 5.08 2.14
N GLU A 27 -7.13 5.80 3.26
CA GLU A 27 -6.62 5.34 4.57
C GLU A 27 -7.25 4.00 4.99
N GLU A 28 -8.54 3.82 4.73
CA GLU A 28 -9.24 2.59 5.06
C GLU A 28 -8.72 1.39 4.25
N THR A 29 -8.44 1.60 2.96
CA THR A 29 -7.84 0.60 2.08
C THR A 29 -6.39 0.31 2.49
N ALA A 30 -5.61 1.35 2.78
CA ALA A 30 -4.23 1.25 3.23
C ALA A 30 -4.11 0.42 4.50
N LYS A 31 -4.96 0.67 5.51
CA LYS A 31 -5.01 -0.10 6.76
C LYS A 31 -5.36 -1.57 6.50
N ARG A 32 -6.38 -1.85 5.67
CA ARG A 32 -6.74 -3.24 5.32
C ARG A 32 -5.57 -3.96 4.65
N TRP A 33 -4.90 -3.31 3.70
CA TRP A 33 -3.76 -3.90 3.00
C TRP A 33 -2.56 -4.12 3.90
N GLN A 34 -2.31 -3.23 4.86
CA GLN A 34 -1.25 -3.41 5.85
C GLN A 34 -1.54 -4.61 6.77
N VAL A 35 -2.77 -4.71 7.31
CA VAL A 35 -3.17 -5.83 8.18
C VAL A 35 -3.09 -7.16 7.43
N SER A 36 -3.50 -7.18 6.16
CA SER A 36 -3.42 -8.37 5.30
C SER A 36 -2.04 -8.60 4.66
N ARG A 37 -1.02 -7.79 4.97
CA ARG A 37 0.33 -7.85 4.37
C ARG A 37 0.35 -7.79 2.84
N ILE A 38 -0.61 -7.09 2.24
CA ILE A 38 -0.71 -6.85 0.79
C ILE A 38 0.13 -5.63 0.38
N ALA A 39 0.15 -4.59 1.23
CA ALA A 39 0.91 -3.37 1.01
C ALA A 39 1.39 -2.80 2.34
N GLU A 40 2.47 -2.04 2.33
CA GLU A 40 3.02 -1.36 3.49
C GLU A 40 2.76 0.15 3.38
N ILE A 41 2.23 0.77 4.45
CA ILE A 41 2.04 2.22 4.48
C ILE A 41 3.40 2.91 4.54
N VAL A 42 3.72 3.70 3.50
CA VAL A 42 4.99 4.45 3.41
C VAL A 42 4.85 5.92 3.81
N SER A 43 3.62 6.41 4.01
CA SER A 43 3.35 7.83 4.27
C SER A 43 3.20 8.20 5.75
N GLN A 44 3.35 7.25 6.67
CA GLN A 44 3.43 7.53 8.10
C GLN A 44 4.80 7.07 8.58
N ASN A 45 5.67 8.05 8.85
CA ASN A 45 6.94 7.95 9.57
C ASN A 45 7.25 6.56 10.18
N LYS A 46 7.94 5.72 9.42
CA LYS A 46 9.06 4.92 9.94
C LYS A 46 10.30 5.69 9.45
N GLU A 47 11.17 6.34 10.22
CA GLU A 47 11.71 6.05 11.56
C GLU A 47 11.62 4.56 11.91
N ASP A 48 12.30 3.77 11.06
CA ASP A 48 12.82 2.47 11.45
C ASP A 48 13.92 2.76 12.49
N ASN A 49 13.71 2.31 13.73
CA ASN A 49 14.72 2.26 14.78
C ASN A 49 15.38 0.89 14.78
#